data_AF-A0A0B6X1V2-F1
#
_entry.id   AF-A0A0B6X1V2-F1
#
_cell.length_a   1.000
_cell.length_b   1.000
_cell.length_c   1.000
_cell.angle_alpha   90.00
_cell.angle_beta   90.00
_cell.angle_gamma   90.00
#
_symmetry.space_group_name_H-M   'P 1'
#
loop_
_entity.id
_entity.type
_entity.pdbx_description
1 polymer ?
#
loop_
_entity_poly.entity_id
_entity_poly.type
_entity_poly.pdbx_seq_one_letter_code
_entity_poly.pdbx_strand_id
1 'polypeptide(L)'
;MAEDRESYERLLEEALERARREGASEVLEYIVLRASNDRLRKAGIEWLDRELSGIVAELNRAGGGLALERAEEHRFKVGSATMTGVRLAVRGAGFRALTVEAGWPRSPRDGIVRGGLACAQLRRFGSPASEELVLVCERQGAPRWMARDHMGRLHPFTVERLRAHVEALLER
;
A
#
# COMPACT_ATOMS: atom_id res chain seq x y z
N MET A 1 13.95 -14.94 9.54
CA MET A 1 13.01 -13.88 9.05
C MET A 1 12.62 -14.02 7.58
N ALA A 2 13.53 -14.35 6.65
CA ALA A 2 13.17 -14.85 5.30
C ALA A 2 12.69 -16.32 5.36
N GLU A 3 13.32 -17.08 6.26
CA GLU A 3 13.07 -18.50 6.56
C GLU A 3 11.60 -18.81 6.93
N ASP A 4 10.92 -17.91 7.65
CA ASP A 4 9.51 -18.07 8.05
C ASP A 4 8.54 -17.89 6.86
N ARG A 5 8.83 -16.95 5.95
CA ARG A 5 8.06 -16.76 4.71
C ARG A 5 8.23 -17.98 3.81
N GLU A 6 9.47 -18.40 3.62
CA GLU A 6 9.84 -19.54 2.78
C GLU A 6 9.31 -20.86 3.36
N SER A 7 9.24 -20.98 4.69
CA SER A 7 8.56 -22.10 5.36
C SER A 7 7.05 -22.09 5.12
N TYR A 8 6.40 -20.93 5.22
CA TYR A 8 4.97 -20.80 4.94
C TYR A 8 4.63 -21.07 3.47
N GLU A 9 5.43 -20.55 2.54
CA GLU A 9 5.28 -20.79 1.10
C GLU A 9 5.42 -22.28 0.75
N ARG A 10 6.41 -22.98 1.33
CA ARG A 10 6.56 -24.44 1.17
C ARG A 10 5.36 -25.22 1.71
N LEU A 11 4.87 -24.88 2.90
CA LEU A 11 3.69 -25.54 3.48
C LEU A 11 2.44 -25.37 2.60
N LEU A 12 2.32 -24.23 1.93
CA LEU A 12 1.25 -23.96 0.98
C LEU A 12 1.41 -24.77 -0.31
N GLU A 13 2.63 -24.90 -0.83
CA GLU A 13 2.93 -25.73 -2.00
C GLU A 13 2.64 -27.21 -1.75
N GLU A 14 3.01 -27.73 -0.59
CA GLU A 14 2.71 -29.11 -0.18
C GLU A 14 1.21 -29.35 -0.03
N ALA A 15 0.48 -28.40 0.58
CA ALA A 15 -0.98 -28.46 0.68
C ALA A 15 -1.64 -28.40 -0.72
N LEU A 16 -1.05 -27.65 -1.65
CA LEU A 16 -1.46 -27.54 -3.05
C LEU A 16 -1.37 -28.87 -3.79
N GLU A 17 -0.23 -29.53 -3.70
CA GLU A 17 -0.03 -30.83 -4.35
C GLU A 17 -0.95 -31.90 -3.79
N ARG A 18 -1.22 -31.85 -2.48
CA ARG A 18 -2.17 -32.74 -1.83
C ARG A 18 -3.60 -32.46 -2.29
N ALA A 19 -4.03 -31.20 -2.28
CA ALA A 19 -5.37 -30.80 -2.72
C ALA A 19 -5.65 -31.14 -4.19
N ARG A 20 -4.65 -30.99 -5.08
CA ARG A 20 -4.76 -31.39 -6.50
C ARG A 20 -4.94 -32.90 -6.67
N ARG A 21 -4.25 -33.70 -5.85
CA ARG A 21 -4.38 -35.17 -5.86
C ARG A 21 -5.72 -35.64 -5.30
N GLU A 22 -6.25 -34.93 -4.31
CA GLU A 22 -7.47 -35.30 -3.58
C GLU A 22 -8.75 -34.64 -4.14
N GLY A 23 -8.64 -33.78 -5.15
CA GLY A 23 -9.79 -33.09 -5.75
C GLY A 23 -10.45 -32.04 -4.83
N ALA A 24 -9.71 -31.52 -3.84
CA ALA A 24 -10.23 -30.60 -2.84
C ALA A 24 -10.44 -29.19 -3.42
N SER A 25 -11.66 -28.90 -3.90
CA SER A 25 -12.05 -27.64 -4.54
C SER A 25 -11.83 -26.41 -3.64
N GLU A 26 -12.04 -26.55 -2.33
CA GLU A 26 -11.92 -25.44 -1.37
C GLU A 26 -10.51 -24.83 -1.30
N VAL A 27 -9.47 -25.66 -1.41
CA VAL A 27 -8.07 -25.19 -1.40
C VAL A 27 -7.74 -24.45 -2.70
N LEU A 28 -8.25 -24.95 -3.84
CA LEU A 28 -8.11 -24.29 -5.13
C LEU A 28 -8.82 -22.93 -5.14
N GLU A 29 -10.04 -22.87 -4.61
CA GLU A 29 -10.79 -21.62 -4.46
C GLU A 29 -10.04 -20.61 -3.59
N TYR A 30 -9.47 -21.05 -2.47
CA TYR A 30 -8.63 -20.19 -1.62
C TYR A 30 -7.43 -19.60 -2.38
N ILE A 31 -6.75 -20.41 -3.20
CA ILE A 31 -5.57 -19.95 -3.95
C ILE A 31 -5.95 -18.94 -5.03
N VAL A 32 -7.02 -19.21 -5.77
CA VAL A 32 -7.54 -18.28 -6.77
C VAL A 32 -7.91 -16.96 -6.10
N LEU A 33 -8.60 -17.01 -4.95
CA LEU A 33 -8.95 -15.83 -4.18
C LEU A 33 -7.70 -15.08 -3.70
N ARG A 34 -6.70 -15.78 -3.17
CA ARG A 34 -5.44 -15.17 -2.73
C ARG A 34 -4.71 -14.48 -3.87
N ALA A 35 -4.55 -15.15 -5.01
CA ALA A 35 -3.89 -14.61 -6.19
C ALA A 35 -4.65 -13.38 -6.73
N SER A 36 -5.99 -13.43 -6.74
CA SER A 36 -6.83 -12.29 -7.10
C SER A 36 -6.60 -11.11 -6.16
N ASN A 37 -6.59 -11.35 -4.84
CA ASN A 37 -6.32 -10.32 -3.84
C ASN A 37 -4.91 -9.72 -3.98
N ASP A 38 -3.89 -10.53 -4.23
CA ASP A 38 -2.52 -10.04 -4.44
C ASP A 38 -2.39 -9.17 -5.70
N ARG A 39 -3.11 -9.51 -6.78
CA ARG A 39 -3.20 -8.64 -7.97
C ARG A 39 -3.86 -7.31 -7.64
N LEU A 40 -4.97 -7.31 -6.90
CA LEU A 40 -5.67 -6.09 -6.50
C LEU A 40 -4.79 -5.20 -5.61
N ARG A 41 -4.06 -5.80 -4.66
CA ARG A 41 -3.11 -5.09 -3.78
C ARG A 41 -2.01 -4.42 -4.60
N LYS A 42 -1.41 -5.16 -5.53
CA LYS A 42 -0.36 -4.64 -6.41
C LYS A 42 -0.88 -3.49 -7.27
N ALA A 43 -2.03 -3.67 -7.91
CA ALA A 43 -2.66 -2.62 -8.73
C ALA A 43 -2.99 -1.36 -7.92
N GLY A 44 -3.47 -1.51 -6.67
CA GLY A 44 -3.74 -0.38 -5.79
C GLY A 44 -2.47 0.40 -5.40
N ILE A 45 -1.36 -0.30 -5.16
CA ILE A 45 -0.07 0.33 -4.86
C ILE A 45 0.53 1.00 -6.10
N GLU A 46 0.45 0.35 -7.26
CA GLU A 46 0.87 0.92 -8.54
C GLU A 46 0.07 2.17 -8.91
N TRP A 47 -1.20 2.24 -8.50
CA TRP A 47 -1.99 3.46 -8.65
C TRP A 47 -1.39 4.62 -7.84
N LEU A 48 -1.06 4.43 -6.55
CA LEU A 48 -0.45 5.49 -5.73
C LEU A 48 0.86 6.00 -6.33
N ASP A 49 1.70 5.08 -6.78
CA ASP A 49 2.97 5.41 -7.42
C ASP A 49 2.80 6.20 -8.72
N ARG A 50 1.89 5.76 -9.59
CA ARG A 50 1.61 6.42 -10.86
C ARG A 50 1.08 7.83 -10.64
N GLU A 51 0.08 8.00 -9.77
CA GLU A 51 -0.52 9.31 -9.50
C GLU A 51 0.49 10.25 -8.85
N LEU A 52 1.26 9.78 -7.86
CA LEU A 52 2.29 10.59 -7.21
C LEU A 52 3.38 11.01 -8.20
N SER A 53 3.87 10.08 -9.02
CA SER A 53 4.87 10.36 -10.06
C SER A 53 4.35 11.36 -11.07
N GLY A 54 3.09 11.23 -11.49
CA GLY A 54 2.41 12.15 -12.39
C GLY A 54 2.33 13.58 -11.83
N ILE A 55 1.89 13.71 -10.58
CA ILE A 55 1.80 15.00 -9.87
C ILE A 55 3.19 15.64 -9.75
N VAL A 56 4.20 14.89 -9.31
CA VAL A 56 5.57 15.40 -9.17
C VAL A 56 6.12 15.87 -10.52
N ALA A 57 5.94 15.09 -11.58
CA ALA A 57 6.39 15.47 -12.92
C ALA A 57 5.70 16.74 -13.42
N GLU A 58 4.40 16.88 -13.18
CA GLU A 58 3.63 18.07 -13.54
C GLU A 58 4.14 19.32 -12.81
N LEU A 59 4.30 19.25 -11.49
CA LEU A 59 4.79 20.36 -10.68
C LEU A 59 6.24 20.73 -11.02
N ASN A 60 7.07 19.74 -11.38
CA ASN A 60 8.43 19.98 -11.86
C ASN A 60 8.47 20.72 -13.20
N ARG A 61 7.52 20.46 -14.11
CA ARG A 61 7.39 21.27 -15.34
C ARG A 61 7.05 22.73 -15.05
N ALA A 62 6.40 23.00 -13.92
CA ALA A 62 6.14 24.37 -13.44
C ALA A 62 7.30 24.96 -12.62
N GLY A 63 8.44 24.25 -12.49
CA GLY A 63 9.63 24.73 -11.77
C GLY A 63 9.71 24.34 -10.29
N GLY A 64 8.93 23.36 -9.82
CA GLY A 64 8.87 22.98 -8.40
C GLY A 64 10.14 22.34 -7.81
N GLY A 65 11.03 21.77 -8.63
CA GLY A 65 12.31 21.22 -8.17
C GLY A 65 12.19 20.05 -7.19
N LEU A 66 11.12 19.26 -7.27
CA LEU A 66 10.84 18.10 -6.42
C LEU A 66 11.66 16.89 -6.86
N ALA A 67 12.17 16.12 -5.89
CA ALA A 67 12.80 14.83 -6.12
C ALA A 67 11.90 13.68 -5.63
N LEU A 68 11.77 12.62 -6.43
CA LEU A 68 11.01 11.42 -6.07
C LEU A 68 11.96 10.22 -5.94
N GLU A 69 11.94 9.59 -4.77
CA GLU A 69 12.67 8.36 -4.46
C GLU A 69 11.69 7.21 -4.25
N ARG A 70 12.02 6.02 -4.75
CA ARG A 70 11.24 4.79 -4.56
C ARG A 70 12.11 3.70 -3.96
N ALA A 71 11.59 2.99 -2.96
CA ALA A 71 12.18 1.78 -2.40
C ALA A 71 11.18 0.63 -2.44
N GLU A 72 11.62 -0.50 -3.00
CA GLU A 72 10.88 -1.77 -3.03
C GLU A 72 11.15 -2.60 -1.77
N GLU A 73 10.28 -3.58 -1.53
CA GLU A 73 10.35 -4.50 -0.36
C GLU A 73 10.47 -3.78 0.99
N HIS A 74 10.00 -2.54 1.06
CA HIS A 74 10.08 -1.72 2.25
C HIS A 74 9.17 -2.27 3.35
N ARG A 75 9.71 -2.38 4.55
CA ARG A 75 9.00 -2.85 5.74
C ARG A 75 8.67 -1.70 6.67
N PHE A 76 7.39 -1.61 7.06
CA PHE A 76 6.88 -0.57 7.95
C PHE A 76 5.75 -1.11 8.83
N LYS A 77 5.39 -0.38 9.89
CA LYS A 77 4.33 -0.80 10.83
C LYS A 77 3.10 0.08 10.70
N VAL A 78 1.93 -0.56 10.73
CA VAL A 78 0.63 0.10 10.86
C VAL A 78 -0.13 -0.55 12.01
N GLY A 79 -0.34 0.20 13.10
CA GLY A 79 -0.85 -0.35 14.35
C GLY A 79 0.01 -1.53 14.82
N SER A 80 -0.59 -2.71 14.98
CA SER A 80 0.09 -3.94 15.36
C SER A 80 0.60 -4.78 14.18
N ALA A 81 0.30 -4.40 12.93
CA ALA A 81 0.65 -5.16 11.75
C ALA A 81 1.97 -4.65 11.11
N THR A 82 2.77 -5.58 10.61
CA THR A 82 3.97 -5.31 9.81
C THR A 82 3.62 -5.44 8.33
N MET A 83 3.81 -4.37 7.59
CA MET A 83 3.56 -4.30 6.16
C MET A 83 4.86 -4.51 5.40
N THR A 84 4.78 -5.16 4.24
CA THR A 84 5.87 -5.19 3.25
C THR A 84 5.32 -4.72 1.91
N GLY A 85 5.95 -3.69 1.33
CA GLY A 85 5.53 -3.12 0.06
C GLY A 85 6.51 -2.08 -0.46
N VAL A 86 6.02 -0.88 -0.78
CA VAL A 86 6.81 0.19 -1.37
C VAL A 86 6.86 1.40 -0.44
N ARG A 87 7.94 2.17 -0.56
CA ARG A 87 8.05 3.52 -0.02
C ARG A 87 8.34 4.49 -1.15
N LEU A 88 7.51 5.52 -1.25
CA LEU A 88 7.69 6.65 -2.14
C LEU A 88 8.01 7.87 -1.28
N ALA A 89 9.10 8.57 -1.56
CA ALA A 89 9.48 9.76 -0.84
C ALA A 89 9.65 10.93 -1.82
N VAL A 90 8.88 11.99 -1.61
CA VAL A 90 8.99 13.25 -2.35
C VAL A 90 9.69 14.26 -1.47
N ARG A 91 10.78 14.85 -1.97
CA ARG A 91 11.50 15.94 -1.29
C ARG A 91 11.24 17.24 -2.02
N GLY A 92 10.84 18.26 -1.27
CA GLY A 92 10.64 19.62 -1.77
C GLY A 92 11.76 20.57 -1.36
N ALA A 93 11.46 21.86 -1.38
CA ALA A 93 12.43 22.89 -0.97
C ALA A 93 12.74 22.80 0.53
N GLY A 94 14.03 22.92 0.86
CA GLY A 94 14.50 22.86 2.25
C GLY A 94 14.36 21.46 2.86
N PHE A 95 13.75 21.37 4.05
CA PHE A 95 13.58 20.11 4.80
C PHE A 95 12.21 19.46 4.61
N ARG A 96 11.33 20.02 3.75
CA ARG A 96 9.98 19.48 3.55
C ARG A 96 10.04 18.18 2.74
N ALA A 97 9.40 17.14 3.25
CA ALA A 97 9.29 15.85 2.57
C ALA A 97 7.93 15.21 2.80
N LEU A 98 7.42 14.50 1.80
CA LEU A 98 6.25 13.63 1.89
C LEU A 98 6.71 12.19 1.70
N THR A 99 6.36 11.31 2.63
CA THR A 99 6.59 9.88 2.52
C THR A 99 5.26 9.17 2.41
N VAL A 100 5.12 8.31 1.40
CA VAL A 100 4.00 7.40 1.20
C VAL A 100 4.52 5.98 1.33
N GLU A 101 4.12 5.27 2.37
CA GLU A 101 4.45 3.86 2.58
C GLU A 101 3.21 3.04 2.29
N ALA A 102 3.25 2.10 1.35
CA ALA A 102 2.07 1.30 0.97
C ALA A 102 2.43 -0.18 0.89
N GLY A 103 1.60 -1.05 1.46
CA GLY A 103 1.92 -2.47 1.58
C GLY A 103 0.86 -3.31 2.26
N TRP A 104 1.16 -4.59 2.42
CA TRP A 104 0.31 -5.54 3.13
C TRP A 104 1.15 -6.58 3.89
N PRO A 105 0.58 -7.27 4.90
CA PRO A 105 1.23 -8.36 5.60
C PRO A 105 1.48 -9.52 4.64
N ARG A 106 2.68 -10.12 4.66
CA ARG A 106 3.06 -11.22 3.75
C ARG A 106 2.87 -12.59 4.39
N SER A 107 2.85 -12.65 5.71
CA SER A 107 2.55 -13.85 6.49
C SER A 107 1.50 -13.56 7.57
N PRO A 108 0.80 -14.58 8.10
CA PRO A 108 -0.14 -14.40 9.20
C PRO A 108 0.49 -13.78 10.46
N ARG A 109 1.78 -14.03 10.70
CA ARG A 109 2.54 -13.46 11.83
C ARG A 109 2.76 -11.96 11.69
N ASP A 110 2.76 -11.45 10.46
CA ASP A 110 2.87 -10.02 10.18
C ASP A 110 1.56 -9.27 10.49
N GLY A 111 0.48 -9.98 10.86
CA GLY A 111 -0.80 -9.42 11.22
C GLY A 111 -1.77 -9.31 10.05
N ILE A 112 -2.82 -8.49 10.22
CA ILE A 112 -3.90 -8.33 9.23
C ILE A 112 -4.17 -6.85 8.96
N VAL A 113 -4.58 -6.55 7.73
CA VAL A 113 -5.16 -5.24 7.38
C VAL A 113 -6.63 -5.24 7.81
N ARG A 114 -7.02 -4.31 8.67
CA ARG A 114 -8.42 -4.22 9.14
C ARG A 114 -9.27 -3.43 8.15
N GLY A 115 -10.26 -4.08 7.56
CA GLY A 115 -11.25 -3.44 6.69
C GLY A 115 -10.78 -3.21 5.25
N GLY A 116 -9.71 -3.86 4.80
CA GLY A 116 -9.22 -3.72 3.43
C GLY A 116 -8.18 -4.76 3.02
N LEU A 117 -7.68 -4.61 1.80
CA LEU A 117 -6.72 -5.52 1.16
C LEU A 117 -5.26 -5.11 1.42
N ALA A 118 -4.99 -3.82 1.46
CA ALA A 118 -3.67 -3.22 1.70
C ALA A 118 -3.84 -1.93 2.51
N CYS A 119 -2.75 -1.45 3.08
CA CYS A 119 -2.70 -0.21 3.84
C CYS A 119 -1.63 0.71 3.27
N ALA A 120 -1.84 2.01 3.36
CA ALA A 120 -0.81 3.00 3.16
C ALA A 120 -0.76 4.01 4.31
N GLN A 121 0.38 4.65 4.48
CA GLN A 121 0.55 5.79 5.38
C GLN A 121 1.21 6.93 4.64
N LEU A 122 0.59 8.11 4.72
CA LEU A 122 1.16 9.35 4.23
C LEU A 122 1.66 10.14 5.43
N ARG A 123 2.92 10.56 5.37
CA ARG A 123 3.58 11.33 6.43
C ARG A 123 4.29 12.52 5.83
N ARG A 124 4.08 13.71 6.39
CA ARG A 124 4.82 14.92 6.03
C ARG A 124 5.86 15.22 7.09
N PHE A 125 7.10 15.45 6.68
CA PHE A 125 8.15 15.89 7.58
C PHE A 125 7.78 17.25 8.20
N GLY A 126 7.89 17.35 9.52
CA GLY A 126 7.47 18.54 10.28
C GLY A 126 5.99 18.62 10.62
N SER A 127 5.16 17.64 10.21
CA SER A 127 3.77 17.53 10.65
C SER A 127 3.58 16.27 11.51
N PRO A 128 2.95 16.38 12.69
CA PRO A 128 2.58 15.20 13.48
C PRO A 128 1.41 14.43 12.84
N ALA A 129 0.71 15.02 11.86
CA ALA A 129 -0.41 14.39 11.19
C ALA A 129 0.07 13.36 10.16
N SER A 130 -0.19 12.09 10.45
CA SER A 130 -0.15 11.02 9.46
C SER A 130 -1.57 10.69 8.98
N GLU A 131 -1.70 10.40 7.71
CA GLU A 131 -2.95 9.92 7.13
C GLU A 131 -2.81 8.44 6.81
N GLU A 132 -3.66 7.61 7.40
CA GLU A 132 -3.72 6.18 7.09
C GLU A 132 -4.73 5.94 5.98
N LEU A 133 -4.33 5.23 4.93
CA LEU A 133 -5.20 4.80 3.85
C LEU A 133 -5.41 3.29 3.89
N VAL A 134 -6.59 2.86 3.49
CA VAL A 134 -6.98 1.47 3.36
C VAL A 134 -7.47 1.22 1.95
N LEU A 135 -6.92 0.20 1.29
CA LEU A 135 -7.38 -0.23 -0.02
C LEU A 135 -8.62 -1.11 0.16
N VAL A 136 -9.78 -0.64 -0.28
CA VAL A 136 -11.02 -1.39 -0.23
C VAL A 136 -11.39 -1.89 -1.61
N CYS A 137 -11.96 -3.09 -1.68
CA CYS A 137 -12.57 -3.64 -2.88
C CYS A 137 -14.03 -3.93 -2.57
N GLU A 138 -14.95 -3.22 -3.23
CA GLU A 138 -16.36 -3.56 -3.18
C GLU A 138 -16.62 -4.79 -4.05
N ARG A 139 -17.69 -5.53 -3.77
CA ARG A 139 -18.01 -6.81 -4.43
C ARG A 139 -18.02 -6.76 -5.97
N GLN A 140 -18.23 -5.59 -6.58
CA GLN A 140 -18.26 -5.39 -8.03
C GLN A 140 -17.50 -4.12 -8.48
N GLY A 141 -16.68 -3.53 -7.60
CA GLY A 141 -16.01 -2.25 -7.86
C GLY A 141 -14.51 -2.40 -8.11
N ALA A 142 -13.93 -1.42 -8.79
CA ALA A 142 -12.48 -1.28 -8.84
C ALA A 142 -11.92 -1.02 -7.43
N PRO A 143 -10.73 -1.52 -7.10
CA PRO A 143 -10.11 -1.25 -5.81
C PRO A 143 -9.85 0.25 -5.66
N ARG A 144 -10.19 0.82 -4.51
CA ARG A 144 -10.05 2.25 -4.23
C ARG A 144 -9.43 2.51 -2.86
N TRP A 145 -8.66 3.58 -2.77
CA TRP A 145 -8.09 4.01 -1.50
C TRP A 145 -9.11 4.83 -0.71
N MET A 146 -9.20 4.53 0.58
CA MET A 146 -10.04 5.25 1.54
C MET A 146 -9.15 5.77 2.66
N ALA A 147 -9.25 7.04 3.00
CA ALA A 147 -8.60 7.64 4.14
C ALA A 147 -9.35 7.28 5.43
N ARG A 148 -8.61 6.86 6.46
CA ARG A 148 -9.13 6.63 7.80
C ARG A 148 -8.95 7.89 8.65
N ASP A 149 -10.04 8.40 9.21
CA ASP A 149 -9.98 9.50 10.16
C ASP A 149 -9.63 9.04 11.60
N HIS A 150 -9.48 10.00 12.51
CA HIS A 150 -9.19 9.76 13.93
C HIS A 150 -10.30 9.00 14.67
N MET A 151 -11.53 9.00 14.15
CA MET A 151 -12.65 8.22 14.67
C MET A 151 -12.72 6.82 14.04
N GLY A 152 -11.79 6.49 13.12
CA GLY A 152 -11.75 5.23 12.40
C GLY A 152 -12.70 5.14 11.20
N ARG A 153 -13.39 6.23 10.82
CA ARG A 153 -14.30 6.25 9.67
C ARG A 153 -13.51 6.37 8.38
N LEU A 154 -14.04 5.75 7.32
CA LEU A 154 -13.43 5.72 6.00
C LEU A 154 -14.07 6.75 5.08
N HIS A 155 -13.23 7.56 4.44
CA HIS A 155 -13.64 8.57 3.45
C HIS A 155 -12.86 8.36 2.16
N PRO A 156 -13.43 8.67 0.97
CA PRO A 156 -12.70 8.52 -0.29
C PRO A 156 -11.37 9.30 -0.28
N PHE A 157 -10.28 8.63 -0.67
CA PHE A 157 -9.01 9.27 -0.94
C PHE A 157 -8.88 9.52 -2.44
N THR A 158 -8.79 10.79 -2.84
CA THR A 158 -8.81 11.20 -4.24
C THR A 158 -7.44 11.71 -4.70
N VAL A 159 -7.26 11.84 -6.01
CA VAL A 159 -6.03 12.39 -6.61
C VAL A 159 -5.81 13.84 -6.18
N GLU A 160 -6.88 14.62 -6.04
CA GLU A 160 -6.81 16.01 -5.58
C GLU A 160 -6.27 16.10 -4.15
N ARG A 161 -6.65 15.16 -3.28
CA ARG A 161 -6.12 15.09 -1.92
C ARG A 161 -4.64 14.70 -1.91
N LEU A 162 -4.23 13.78 -2.78
CA LEU A 162 -2.80 13.45 -2.95
C LEU A 162 -2.01 14.66 -3.48
N ARG A 163 -2.56 15.38 -4.45
CA ARG A 163 -1.95 16.59 -5.02
C ARG A 163 -1.75 17.67 -3.97
N ALA A 164 -2.76 17.94 -3.13
CA ALA A 164 -2.66 18.91 -2.05
C ALA A 164 -1.50 18.60 -1.08
N HIS A 165 -1.22 17.32 -0.82
CA HIS A 165 -0.07 16.92 0.01
C HIS A 165 1.27 17.24 -0.65
N VAL A 166 1.38 17.12 -1.97
CA VAL A 166 2.61 17.44 -2.73
C VAL A 166 2.78 18.95 -2.87
N GLU A 167 1.71 19.68 -3.16
CA GLU A 167 1.72 21.15 -3.28
C GLU A 167 2.13 21.83 -1.97
N ALA A 168 1.73 21.29 -0.82
CA ALA A 168 2.17 21.77 0.50
C ALA A 168 3.71 21.70 0.70
N LEU A 169 4.45 20.93 -0.12
CA LEU A 169 5.91 20.91 -0.09
C LEU A 169 6.54 22.12 -0.81
N LEU A 170 5.76 22.84 -1.63
CA LEU A 170 6.18 24.00 -2.41
C LEU A 170 5.81 25.34 -1.74
N GLU A 171 4.81 25.34 -0.86
CA GLU A 171 4.43 26.52 -0.09
C GLU A 171 5.63 27.04 0.73
N ARG A 172 5.89 28.34 0.70
CA ARG A 172 7.02 28.97 1.41
C ARG A 172 6.67 29.22 2.87
#